data_AF-A0A6V7WYS6-F1
#
_entry.id   AF-A0A6V7WYS6-F1
#
_cell.length_a   1.000
_cell.length_b   1.000
_cell.length_c   1.000
_cell.angle_alpha   90.00
_cell.angle_beta   90.00
_cell.angle_gamma   90.00
#
_symmetry.space_group_name_H-M   'P 1'
#
loop_
_entity.id
_entity.type
_entity.pdbx_description
1 polymer ?
#
loop_
_entity_poly.entity_id
_entity_poly.type
_entity_poly.pdbx_seq_one_letter_code
_entity_poly.pdbx_strand_id
1 'polypeptide(L)'
;MPLQWNSLDTRYAFLSGAVPAGVALGGSLCVSKNENLVNFIKAQRLSSCIAPSCQYFYLAANVGAAATLGYASYLVYKIGGGFDYTDTTVALGLYGATIASGLVAVPLLRTKKAKWLAANTIILTGLSIATTVAFYKIDKISGLWTIPFSVVSLYYAAIWGKAAFGCCGKTTTE
;
A
#
# COMPACT_ATOMS: atom_id res chain seq x y z
N MET A 1 -8.82 -18.48 -22.73
CA MET A 1 -9.07 -19.86 -22.26
C MET A 1 -10.04 -19.77 -21.09
N PRO A 2 -11.10 -20.59 -20.98
CA PRO A 2 -11.97 -20.52 -19.81
C PRO A 2 -11.14 -20.85 -18.57
N LEU A 3 -11.08 -19.92 -17.62
CA LEU A 3 -10.37 -20.13 -16.35
C LEU A 3 -11.15 -21.19 -15.55
N GLN A 4 -10.74 -22.46 -15.68
CA GLN A 4 -11.18 -23.47 -14.72
C GLN A 4 -10.57 -23.10 -13.37
N TRP A 5 -11.42 -22.78 -12.40
CA TRP A 5 -11.03 -22.38 -11.06
C TRP A 5 -10.99 -23.60 -10.15
N ASN A 6 -9.80 -23.96 -9.66
CA ASN A 6 -9.61 -25.12 -8.80
C ASN A 6 -9.43 -24.72 -7.33
N SER A 7 -9.59 -25.69 -6.43
CA SER A 7 -9.34 -25.51 -4.99
C SER A 7 -7.92 -25.00 -4.69
N LEU A 8 -6.94 -25.41 -5.50
CA LEU A 8 -5.56 -24.94 -5.41
C LEU A 8 -5.45 -23.42 -5.66
N ASP A 9 -6.23 -22.90 -6.60
CA ASP A 9 -6.23 -21.49 -6.97
C ASP A 9 -6.82 -20.63 -5.85
N THR A 10 -7.86 -21.12 -5.20
CA THR A 10 -8.43 -20.49 -4.00
C THR A 10 -7.39 -20.36 -2.89
N ARG A 11 -6.54 -21.39 -2.69
CA ARG A 11 -5.48 -21.35 -1.67
C ARG A 11 -4.42 -20.30 -1.99
N TYR A 12 -3.95 -20.24 -3.24
CA TYR A 12 -2.95 -19.25 -3.64
C TYR A 12 -3.50 -17.83 -3.64
N ALA A 13 -4.72 -17.64 -4.14
CA ALA A 13 -5.43 -16.37 -4.07
C ALA A 13 -5.55 -15.88 -2.61
N PHE A 14 -5.95 -16.77 -1.71
CA PHE A 14 -6.05 -16.46 -0.29
C PHE A 14 -4.69 -16.08 0.32
N LEU A 15 -3.64 -16.88 0.07
CA LEU A 15 -2.30 -16.60 0.59
C LEU A 15 -1.75 -15.28 0.04
N SER A 16 -1.96 -15.00 -1.25
CA SER A 16 -1.50 -13.77 -1.90
C SER A 16 -2.16 -12.51 -1.34
N GLY A 17 -3.42 -12.58 -0.89
CA GLY A 17 -4.12 -11.50 -0.19
C GLY A 17 -3.78 -11.43 1.31
N ALA A 18 -3.61 -12.57 1.96
CA ALA A 18 -3.35 -12.67 3.39
C ALA A 18 -1.96 -12.14 3.77
N VAL A 19 -0.94 -12.36 2.93
CA VAL A 19 0.43 -11.90 3.22
C VAL A 19 0.51 -10.37 3.30
N PRO A 20 0.09 -9.59 2.29
CA PRO A 20 0.07 -8.12 2.36
C PRO A 20 -0.83 -7.59 3.47
N ALA A 21 -1.99 -8.22 3.69
CA ALA A 21 -2.89 -7.86 4.79
C ALA A 21 -2.22 -8.04 6.16
N GLY A 22 -1.51 -9.15 6.37
CA GLY A 22 -0.75 -9.43 7.59
C GLY A 22 0.38 -8.43 7.81
N VAL A 23 1.11 -8.05 6.75
CA VAL A 23 2.16 -7.03 6.83
C VAL A 23 1.57 -5.66 7.21
N ALA A 24 0.44 -5.27 6.61
CA ALA A 24 -0.24 -4.02 6.93
C ALA A 24 -0.73 -3.97 8.39
N LEU A 25 -1.28 -5.08 8.89
CA LEU A 25 -1.67 -5.23 10.29
C LEU A 25 -0.46 -5.16 11.24
N GLY A 26 0.60 -5.93 10.94
CA GLY A 26 1.81 -5.98 11.76
C GLY A 26 2.48 -4.61 11.87
N GLY A 27 2.62 -3.90 10.76
CA GLY A 27 3.14 -2.52 10.75
C GLY A 27 2.31 -1.57 11.62
N SER A 28 0.97 -1.67 11.51
CA SER A 28 0.06 -0.84 12.29
C SER A 28 0.11 -1.15 13.79
N LEU A 29 0.24 -2.42 14.17
CA LEU A 29 0.40 -2.83 15.57
C LEU A 29 1.74 -2.40 16.15
N CYS A 30 2.82 -2.44 15.36
CA CYS A 30 4.11 -1.89 15.77
C CYS A 30 4.04 -0.39 16.04
N VAL A 31 3.27 0.35 15.24
CA VAL A 31 3.05 1.78 15.44
C VAL A 31 2.16 2.05 16.65
N SER A 32 1.08 1.28 16.84
CA SER A 32 0.14 1.49 17.96
C SER A 32 0.75 1.24 19.32
N LYS A 33 1.78 0.39 19.41
CA LYS A 33 2.53 0.15 20.66
C LYS A 33 3.37 1.34 21.12
N ASN A 34 3.68 2.29 20.24
CA ASN A 34 4.57 3.40 20.52
C ASN A 34 3.77 4.72 20.58
N GLU A 35 3.42 5.18 21.78
CA GLU A 35 2.64 6.42 21.97
C GLU A 35 3.28 7.64 21.30
N ASN A 36 4.62 7.73 21.34
CA ASN A 36 5.38 8.76 20.66
C ASN A 36 5.21 8.77 19.14
N LEU A 37 5.05 7.60 18.51
CA LEU A 37 4.78 7.50 17.07
C LEU A 37 3.32 7.82 16.75
N VAL A 38 2.40 7.38 17.60
CA VAL A 38 0.98 7.71 17.47
C VAL A 38 0.78 9.22 17.56
N ASN A 39 1.44 9.91 18.49
CA ASN A 39 1.36 11.36 18.64
C ASN A 39 1.99 12.08 17.43
N PHE A 40 3.13 11.60 16.94
CA PHE A 40 3.74 12.12 15.72
C PHE A 40 2.80 11.99 14.50
N ILE A 41 2.19 10.83 14.29
CA ILE A 41 1.25 10.60 13.17
C ILE A 41 -0.01 11.45 13.32
N LYS A 42 -0.57 11.56 14.54
CA LYS A 42 -1.73 12.42 14.82
C LYS A 42 -1.44 13.88 14.49
N ALA A 43 -0.23 14.37 14.81
CA ALA A 43 0.18 15.74 14.50
C ALA A 43 0.23 16.04 12.99
N GLN A 44 0.48 15.02 12.17
CA GLN A 44 0.56 15.17 10.70
C GLN A 44 -0.78 14.92 9.99
N ARG A 45 -1.83 14.53 10.71
CA ARG A 45 -3.12 14.19 10.09
C ARG A 45 -3.71 15.39 9.36
N LEU A 46 -4.19 15.16 8.13
CA LEU A 46 -4.96 16.17 7.42
C LEU A 46 -6.26 16.46 8.20
N SER A 47 -6.48 17.73 8.55
CA SER A 47 -7.69 18.25 9.19
C SER A 47 -8.86 18.35 8.20
N SER A 48 -9.06 17.33 7.36
CA SER A 48 -10.11 17.38 6.35
C SER A 48 -11.40 16.81 6.92
N CYS A 49 -12.54 17.48 6.69
CA CYS A 49 -13.90 17.07 7.12
C CYS A 49 -14.31 15.64 6.71
N ILE A 50 -13.57 15.00 5.81
CA ILE A 50 -13.84 13.65 5.29
C ILE A 50 -13.15 12.56 6.12
N ALA A 51 -12.29 12.91 7.08
CA ALA A 51 -11.53 11.93 7.86
C ALA A 51 -12.38 11.35 9.02
N PRO A 52 -12.80 10.06 8.97
CA PRO A 52 -13.46 9.45 10.12
C PRO A 52 -12.50 9.42 11.32
N SER A 53 -12.96 9.83 12.49
CA SER A 53 -12.11 9.94 13.70
C SER A 53 -11.51 8.60 14.14
N CYS A 54 -12.12 7.47 13.75
CA CYS A 54 -11.73 6.13 14.21
C CYS A 54 -10.45 5.61 13.53
N GLN A 55 -9.41 5.32 14.32
CA GLN A 55 -8.19 4.64 13.89
C GLN A 55 -8.45 3.27 13.24
N TYR A 56 -9.47 2.55 13.71
CA TYR A 56 -9.89 1.26 13.17
C TYR A 56 -10.36 1.33 11.72
N PHE A 57 -10.95 2.45 11.28
CA PHE A 57 -11.39 2.61 9.90
C PHE A 57 -10.20 2.66 8.95
N TYR A 58 -9.14 3.40 9.31
CA TYR A 58 -7.90 3.45 8.52
C TYR A 58 -7.18 2.10 8.49
N LEU A 59 -7.20 1.38 9.61
CA LEU A 59 -6.68 0.02 9.66
C LEU A 59 -7.45 -0.90 8.70
N ALA A 60 -8.78 -0.91 8.79
CA ALA A 60 -9.63 -1.74 7.93
C ALA A 60 -9.49 -1.38 6.45
N ALA A 61 -9.41 -0.09 6.13
CA ALA A 61 -9.20 0.39 4.77
C ALA A 61 -7.84 -0.06 4.21
N ASN A 62 -6.76 0.06 5.00
CA ASN A 62 -5.44 -0.41 4.59
C ASN A 62 -5.39 -1.92 4.39
N VAL A 63 -6.00 -2.69 5.30
CA VAL A 63 -6.02 -4.15 5.23
C VAL A 63 -6.84 -4.62 4.04
N GLY A 64 -8.02 -4.03 3.82
CA GLY A 64 -8.86 -4.33 2.66
C GLY A 64 -8.18 -3.96 1.34
N ALA A 65 -7.54 -2.80 1.28
CA ALA A 65 -6.78 -2.36 0.10
C ALA A 65 -5.57 -3.28 -0.17
N ALA A 66 -4.84 -3.70 0.87
CA ALA A 66 -3.72 -4.62 0.73
C ALA A 66 -4.18 -6.03 0.31
N ALA A 67 -5.31 -6.51 0.85
CA ALA A 67 -5.88 -7.80 0.50
C ALA A 67 -6.37 -7.84 -0.96
N THR A 68 -7.04 -6.77 -1.41
CA THR A 68 -7.50 -6.63 -2.80
C THR A 68 -6.33 -6.52 -3.78
N LEU A 69 -5.28 -5.79 -3.42
CA LEU A 69 -4.03 -5.74 -4.19
C LEU A 69 -3.37 -7.13 -4.30
N GLY A 70 -3.28 -7.86 -3.19
CA GLY A 70 -2.72 -9.20 -3.15
C GLY A 70 -3.53 -10.19 -4.00
N TYR A 71 -4.86 -10.16 -3.89
CA TYR A 71 -5.74 -10.97 -4.73
C TYR A 71 -5.59 -10.65 -6.23
N ALA A 72 -5.50 -9.35 -6.58
CA ALA A 72 -5.25 -8.92 -7.95
C ALA A 72 -3.91 -9.42 -8.49
N SER A 73 -2.87 -9.49 -7.66
CA SER A 73 -1.56 -10.03 -8.06
C SER A 73 -1.64 -11.51 -8.48
N TYR A 74 -2.48 -12.30 -7.80
CA TYR A 74 -2.70 -13.70 -8.16
C TYR A 74 -3.53 -13.85 -9.44
N LEU A 75 -4.54 -13.01 -9.64
CA LEU A 75 -5.30 -12.98 -10.89
C LEU A 75 -4.39 -12.68 -12.08
N VAL A 76 -3.51 -11.67 -11.95
CA VAL A 76 -2.53 -11.32 -12.99
C VAL A 76 -1.56 -12.46 -13.24
N TYR A 77 -1.08 -13.13 -12.19
CA TYR A 77 -0.23 -14.31 -12.34
C TYR A 77 -0.93 -15.43 -13.11
N LYS A 78 -2.18 -15.75 -12.78
CA LYS A 78 -2.93 -16.84 -13.43
C LYS A 78 -3.34 -16.49 -14.86
N ILE A 79 -3.85 -15.28 -15.09
CA ILE A 79 -4.37 -14.83 -16.40
C ILE A 79 -3.22 -14.48 -17.35
N GLY A 80 -2.17 -13.86 -16.83
CA GLY A 80 -0.98 -13.44 -17.58
C GLY A 80 0.01 -14.57 -17.90
N GLY A 81 -0.34 -15.83 -17.64
CA GLY A 81 0.50 -16.98 -17.96
C GLY A 81 1.73 -17.14 -17.07
N GLY A 82 1.70 -16.61 -15.85
CA GLY A 82 2.78 -16.73 -14.87
C GLY A 82 4.02 -15.91 -15.23
N PHE A 83 5.19 -16.40 -14.83
CA PHE A 83 6.48 -15.74 -15.09
C PHE A 83 7.03 -16.02 -16.50
N ASP A 84 6.35 -16.83 -17.31
CA ASP A 84 6.80 -17.15 -18.67
C ASP A 84 6.70 -15.94 -19.61
N TYR A 85 5.84 -14.96 -19.29
CA TYR A 85 5.67 -13.75 -20.08
C TYR A 85 6.37 -12.55 -19.43
N THR A 86 7.10 -11.78 -20.25
CA THR A 86 7.85 -10.61 -19.80
C THR A 86 6.94 -9.55 -19.17
N ASP A 87 5.77 -9.29 -19.75
CA ASP A 87 4.82 -8.29 -19.24
C ASP A 87 4.30 -8.64 -17.84
N THR A 88 3.95 -9.91 -17.63
CA THR A 88 3.48 -10.42 -16.34
C THR A 88 4.59 -10.40 -15.29
N THR A 89 5.81 -10.77 -15.67
CA THR A 89 6.99 -10.72 -14.80
C THR A 89 7.30 -9.28 -14.37
N VAL A 90 7.28 -8.32 -15.30
CA VAL A 90 7.50 -6.90 -15.00
C VAL A 90 6.39 -6.37 -14.08
N ALA A 91 5.14 -6.72 -14.35
CA ALA A 91 4.00 -6.33 -13.52
C ALA A 91 4.09 -6.87 -12.08
N LEU A 92 4.45 -8.15 -11.92
CA LEU A 92 4.67 -8.75 -10.61
C LEU A 92 5.93 -8.18 -9.92
N GLY A 93 6.96 -7.82 -10.67
CA GLY A 93 8.13 -7.13 -10.15
C GLY A 93 7.80 -5.75 -9.58
N LEU A 94 6.98 -4.96 -10.29
CA LEU A 94 6.42 -3.68 -9.83
C LEU A 94 5.58 -3.83 -8.56
N TYR A 95 4.75 -4.88 -8.51
CA TYR A 95 4.01 -5.24 -7.30
C TYR A 95 4.95 -5.57 -6.13
N GLY A 96 5.98 -6.40 -6.35
CA GLY A 96 6.98 -6.73 -5.34
C GLY A 96 7.72 -5.49 -4.82
N ALA A 97 8.10 -4.57 -5.72
CA ALA A 97 8.70 -3.29 -5.35
C ALA A 97 7.76 -2.43 -4.49
N THR A 98 6.47 -2.42 -4.83
CA THR A 98 5.43 -1.71 -4.04
C THR A 98 5.37 -2.25 -2.61
N ILE A 99 5.34 -3.58 -2.44
CA ILE A 99 5.33 -4.20 -1.10
C ILE A 99 6.64 -3.91 -0.35
N ALA A 100 7.78 -3.96 -1.01
CA ALA A 100 9.08 -3.66 -0.41
C ALA A 100 9.16 -2.21 0.11
N SER A 101 8.71 -1.23 -0.69
CA SER A 101 8.62 0.17 -0.27
C SER A 101 7.66 0.36 0.92
N GLY A 102 6.58 -0.41 0.97
CA GLY A 102 5.67 -0.45 2.13
C GLY A 102 6.35 -0.98 3.39
N LEU A 103 7.16 -2.04 3.27
CA LEU A 103 7.90 -2.63 4.39
C LEU A 103 8.95 -1.65 4.95
N VAL A 104 9.65 -0.92 4.07
CA VAL A 104 10.66 0.11 4.44
C VAL A 104 10.01 1.30 5.17
N ALA A 105 8.73 1.57 4.95
CA ALA A 105 8.02 2.64 5.66
C ALA A 105 7.98 2.41 7.18
N VAL A 106 7.91 1.15 7.64
CA VAL A 106 7.83 0.79 9.07
C VAL A 106 9.07 1.19 9.87
N PRO A 107 10.32 0.79 9.51
CA PRO A 107 11.52 1.27 10.18
C PRO A 107 11.73 2.77 9.98
N LEU A 108 11.32 3.33 8.83
CA LEU A 108 11.48 4.75 8.56
C LEU A 108 10.58 5.62 9.47
N LEU A 109 9.35 5.16 9.74
CA LEU A 109 8.45 5.78 10.72
C LEU A 109 9.10 5.88 12.10
N ARG A 110 9.90 4.88 12.52
CA ARG A 110 10.62 4.93 13.81
C ARG A 110 11.63 6.07 13.89
N THR A 111 12.22 6.47 12.77
CA THR A 111 13.18 7.59 12.71
C THR A 111 12.53 8.97 12.81
N LYS A 112 11.19 9.06 12.68
CA LYS A 112 10.40 10.32 12.74
C LYS A 112 10.83 11.40 11.73
N LYS A 113 11.60 11.07 10.70
CA LYS A 113 12.03 12.02 9.67
C LYS A 113 10.96 12.15 8.58
N ALA A 114 10.08 13.14 8.71
CA ALA A 114 8.95 13.37 7.80
C ALA A 114 9.36 13.47 6.31
N LYS A 115 10.51 14.09 6.00
CA LYS A 115 11.02 14.21 4.61
C LYS A 115 11.33 12.87 3.96
N TRP A 116 12.03 11.99 4.66
CA TRP A 116 12.35 10.65 4.15
C TRP A 116 11.09 9.80 4.01
N LEU A 117 10.17 9.91 4.97
CA LEU A 117 8.91 9.22 4.92
C LEU A 117 8.05 9.69 3.74
N ALA A 118 8.01 10.99 3.47
CA ALA A 118 7.36 11.55 2.29
C ALA A 118 7.98 11.04 0.99
N ALA A 119 9.32 11.04 0.88
CA ALA A 119 10.02 10.50 -0.28
C ALA A 119 9.66 9.03 -0.54
N ASN A 120 9.70 8.18 0.50
CA ASN A 120 9.31 6.77 0.37
C ASN A 120 7.83 6.61 0.00
N THR A 121 6.94 7.46 0.53
CA THR A 121 5.51 7.38 0.21
C THR A 121 5.21 7.83 -1.21
N ILE A 122 5.95 8.82 -1.75
CA ILE A 122 5.85 9.24 -3.16
C ILE A 122 6.35 8.13 -4.09
N ILE A 123 7.43 7.44 -3.71
CA ILE A 123 7.92 6.27 -4.46
C ILE A 123 6.87 5.16 -4.42
N LEU A 124 6.29 4.87 -3.24
CA LEU A 124 5.25 3.88 -3.06
C LEU A 124 4.01 4.18 -3.93
N THR A 125 3.57 5.43 -3.99
CA THR A 125 2.43 5.82 -4.84
C THR A 125 2.77 5.71 -6.32
N GLY A 126 3.96 6.12 -6.73
CA GLY A 126 4.44 5.93 -8.10
C GLY A 126 4.45 4.46 -8.52
N LEU A 127 4.99 3.59 -7.67
CA LEU A 127 5.00 2.14 -7.88
C LEU A 127 3.59 1.55 -7.88
N SER A 128 2.70 2.01 -7.00
CA SER A 128 1.30 1.60 -6.95
C SER A 128 0.58 1.91 -8.25
N ILE A 129 0.69 3.16 -8.74
CA ILE A 129 0.06 3.59 -9.99
C ILE A 129 0.64 2.81 -11.18
N ALA A 130 1.96 2.65 -11.23
CA ALA A 130 2.62 1.86 -12.26
C ALA A 130 2.15 0.38 -12.24
N THR A 131 1.99 -0.20 -11.04
CA THR A 131 1.43 -1.55 -10.86
C THR A 131 -0.01 -1.62 -11.35
N THR A 132 -0.87 -0.66 -10.99
CA THR A 132 -2.26 -0.59 -11.47
C THR A 132 -2.33 -0.53 -12.99
N VAL A 133 -1.49 0.30 -13.62
CA VAL A 133 -1.44 0.42 -15.10
C VAL A 133 -0.94 -0.87 -15.73
N ALA A 134 0.10 -1.51 -15.17
CA ALA A 134 0.61 -2.77 -15.66
C ALA A 134 -0.44 -3.90 -15.54
N PHE A 135 -1.15 -3.97 -14.41
CA PHE A 135 -2.20 -4.96 -14.19
C PHE A 135 -3.39 -4.71 -15.13
N TYR A 136 -3.76 -3.45 -15.36
CA TYR A 136 -4.84 -3.09 -16.28
C TYR A 136 -4.55 -3.48 -17.73
N LYS A 137 -3.27 -3.49 -18.15
CA LYS A 137 -2.86 -3.94 -19.48
C LYS A 137 -3.01 -5.45 -19.66
N ILE A 138 -2.77 -6.24 -18.61
CA ILE A 138 -2.87 -7.71 -18.64
C ILE A 138 -4.34 -8.13 -18.50
N ASP A 139 -5.01 -7.63 -17.46
CA ASP A 139 -6.41 -7.92 -17.18
C ASP A 139 -7.11 -6.71 -16.58
N LYS A 140 -8.16 -6.24 -17.25
CA LYS A 140 -8.91 -5.04 -16.84
C LYS A 140 -9.57 -5.20 -15.47
N ILE A 141 -10.04 -6.42 -15.15
CA ILE A 141 -10.68 -6.70 -13.86
C ILE A 141 -9.64 -6.59 -12.75
N SER A 142 -8.48 -7.22 -12.91
CA SER A 142 -7.37 -7.17 -11.96
C SER A 142 -6.87 -5.74 -11.73
N GLY A 143 -6.73 -4.95 -12.79
CA GLY A 143 -6.41 -3.53 -12.68
C GLY A 143 -7.43 -2.75 -11.85
N LEU A 144 -8.73 -3.02 -12.05
CA LEU A 144 -9.82 -2.38 -11.31
C LEU A 144 -9.75 -2.68 -9.79
N TRP A 145 -9.40 -3.91 -9.41
CA TRP A 145 -9.23 -4.31 -8.00
C TRP A 145 -8.07 -3.61 -7.29
N THR A 146 -7.09 -3.07 -8.02
CA THR A 146 -5.97 -2.32 -7.44
C THR A 146 -6.25 -0.83 -7.21
N ILE A 147 -7.35 -0.30 -7.75
CA ILE A 147 -7.70 1.12 -7.63
C ILE A 147 -7.87 1.56 -6.17
N PRO A 148 -8.57 0.80 -5.29
CA PRO A 148 -8.69 1.17 -3.88
C PRO A 148 -7.33 1.37 -3.19
N PHE A 149 -6.35 0.54 -3.52
CA PHE A 149 -4.99 0.66 -2.97
C PHE A 149 -4.28 1.91 -3.48
N SER A 150 -4.40 2.22 -4.77
CA SER A 150 -3.82 3.44 -5.35
C SER A 150 -4.45 4.72 -4.79
N VAL A 151 -5.76 4.72 -4.48
CA VAL A 151 -6.42 5.86 -3.84
C VAL A 151 -5.94 6.04 -2.40
N VAL A 152 -5.84 4.95 -1.63
CA VAL A 152 -5.36 4.99 -0.24
C VAL A 152 -3.90 5.43 -0.18
N SER A 153 -3.04 4.92 -1.06
CA SER A 153 -1.63 5.32 -1.11
C SER A 153 -1.47 6.81 -1.44
N LEU A 154 -2.26 7.33 -2.40
CA LEU A 154 -2.27 8.74 -2.75
C LEU A 154 -2.69 9.64 -1.58
N TYR A 155 -3.70 9.21 -0.80
CA TYR A 155 -4.11 9.91 0.41
C TYR A 155 -2.96 10.00 1.43
N TYR A 156 -2.20 8.93 1.64
CA TYR A 156 -1.03 8.96 2.52
C TYR A 156 0.12 9.81 1.97
N ALA A 157 0.34 9.81 0.66
CA ALA A 157 1.34 10.70 0.06
C ALA A 157 0.96 12.18 0.24
N ALA A 158 -0.32 12.53 0.21
CA ALA A 158 -0.77 13.88 0.51
C ALA A 158 -0.51 14.28 1.97
N ILE A 159 -0.74 13.36 2.92
CA ILE A 159 -0.43 13.58 4.35
C ILE A 159 1.06 13.86 4.54
N TRP A 160 1.92 12.96 4.06
CA TRP A 160 3.37 13.09 4.27
C TRP A 160 3.99 14.18 3.40
N GLY A 161 3.45 14.43 2.20
CA GLY A 161 3.83 15.56 1.36
C GLY A 161 3.56 16.89 2.06
N LYS A 162 2.39 17.05 2.70
CA LYS A 162 2.12 18.22 3.54
C LYS A 162 3.07 18.29 4.74
N ALA A 163 3.35 17.17 5.40
CA ALA A 163 4.30 17.13 6.52
C ALA A 163 5.74 17.51 6.11
N ALA A 164 6.15 17.22 4.88
CA ALA A 164 7.51 17.46 4.38
C ALA A 164 7.69 18.83 3.71
N PHE A 165 6.67 19.32 3.01
CA PHE A 165 6.73 20.54 2.19
C PHE A 165 5.81 21.67 2.66
N GLY A 166 4.85 21.38 3.54
CA GLY A 166 3.98 22.39 4.15
C GLY A 166 4.75 23.20 5.20
N CYS A 167 5.39 24.28 4.77
CA CYS A 167 5.88 25.32 5.67
C CYS A 167 4.69 26.06 6.28
N CYS A 168 4.46 25.92 7.59
CA CYS A 168 4.48 27.04 8.56
C CYS A 168 4.18 26.54 9.98
N GLY A 169 5.17 26.60 10.88
CA GLY A 169 4.98 26.54 12.34
C GLY A 169 5.78 25.44 13.06
N LYS A 170 6.99 25.80 13.53
CA LYS A 170 7.78 25.28 14.69
C LYS A 170 7.55 23.81 15.09
N THR A 171 8.57 22.95 15.12
CA THR A 171 9.60 23.01 16.17
C THR A 171 10.95 22.47 15.69
N THR A 172 11.96 23.33 15.79
CA THR A 172 13.30 22.95 16.26
C THR A 172 13.17 22.21 17.59
N THR A 173 13.77 21.03 17.68
CA THR A 173 14.59 20.67 18.84
C THR A 173 15.67 19.72 18.32
N GLU A 174 16.89 20.19 18.48
CA GLU A 174 18.16 19.47 18.66
C GLU A 174 18.05 17.97 18.96
#